data_AF-A0A392P8P9-F1
#
_entry.id   AF-A0A392P8P9-F1
#
_cell.length_a   1.000
_cell.length_b   1.000
_cell.length_c   1.000
_cell.angle_alpha   90.00
_cell.angle_beta   90.00
_cell.angle_gamma   90.00
#
_symmetry.space_group_name_H-M   'P 1'
#
loop_
_entity.id
_entity.type
_entity.pdbx_description
1 polymer ?
#
loop_
_entity_poly.entity_id
_entity_poly.type
_entity_poly.pdbx_seq_one_letter_code
_entity_poly.pdbx_strand_id
1 'polypeptide(L)'
;MNFLLSHRPSMASPTHKRALMVGMGYLNDFKQKSIPCFDHDVFGVKDFIEERYAFNPNNIQVMFDADYYFTENPTAENVYNRLLELVLQSKYGNTL
;
A
#
# COMPACT_ATOMS: atom_id res chain seq x y z
N MET A 1 34.62 -37.32 8.45
CA MET A 1 33.96 -36.50 9.50
C MET A 1 33.10 -35.45 8.78
N ASN A 2 31.78 -35.64 8.78
CA ASN A 2 30.83 -34.69 8.20
C ASN A 2 30.52 -33.59 9.23
N PHE A 3 30.79 -32.33 8.89
CA PHE A 3 30.20 -31.19 9.58
C PHE A 3 29.16 -30.55 8.64
N LEU A 4 27.90 -30.94 8.85
CA LEU A 4 26.73 -30.23 8.33
C LEU A 4 26.51 -28.98 9.18
N LEU A 5 26.95 -27.81 8.69
CA LEU A 5 26.48 -26.53 9.21
C LEU A 5 25.08 -26.27 8.64
N SER A 6 24.07 -26.69 9.39
CA SER A 6 22.68 -26.33 9.18
C SER A 6 22.51 -24.82 9.39
N HIS A 7 22.66 -24.05 8.32
CA HIS A 7 22.05 -22.73 8.25
C HIS A 7 20.54 -22.95 8.10
N ARG A 8 19.87 -23.20 9.23
CA ARG A 8 18.42 -22.97 9.30
C ARG A 8 18.24 -21.48 8.99
N PRO A 9 17.44 -21.09 7.97
CA PRO A 9 16.96 -19.73 7.94
C PRO A 9 16.30 -19.47 9.29
N SER A 10 16.79 -18.46 9.99
CA SER A 10 16.12 -17.87 11.14
C SER A 10 14.66 -17.72 10.75
N MET A 11 13.75 -18.28 11.56
CA MET A 11 12.31 -18.08 11.40
C MET A 11 12.05 -16.58 11.51
N ALA A 12 12.12 -15.88 10.39
CA ALA A 12 11.65 -14.52 10.27
C ALA A 12 10.21 -14.54 10.77
N SER A 13 9.92 -13.78 11.82
CA SER A 13 8.55 -13.44 12.19
C SER A 13 7.79 -13.14 10.90
N PRO A 14 6.54 -13.62 10.71
CA PRO A 14 5.81 -13.42 9.46
C PRO A 14 5.91 -11.94 9.08
N THR A 15 6.61 -11.65 7.99
CA THR A 15 6.89 -10.28 7.55
C THR A 15 5.54 -9.64 7.27
N HIS A 16 5.12 -8.69 8.10
CA HIS A 16 3.83 -8.03 7.89
C HIS A 16 4.02 -6.99 6.78
N LYS A 17 3.38 -7.27 5.65
CA LYS A 17 3.37 -6.41 4.47
C LYS A 17 2.13 -5.53 4.51
N ARG A 18 2.32 -4.23 4.30
CA ARG A 18 1.26 -3.22 4.39
C ARG A 18 1.52 -2.15 3.35
N ALA A 19 0.48 -1.56 2.79
CA ALA A 19 0.64 -0.51 1.79
C ALA A 19 -0.40 0.59 1.99
N LEU A 20 -0.04 1.79 1.58
CA LEU A 20 -0.96 2.88 1.31
C LEU A 20 -0.87 3.21 -0.18
N MET A 21 -2.00 3.16 -0.87
CA MET A 21 -2.11 3.54 -2.28
C MET A 21 -3.01 4.76 -2.41
N VAL A 22 -2.57 5.72 -3.22
CA VAL A 22 -3.26 7.00 -3.40
C VAL A 22 -3.43 7.24 -4.89
N GLY A 23 -4.67 7.26 -5.37
CA GLY A 23 -5.02 7.66 -6.72
C GLY A 23 -5.64 9.04 -6.72
N MET A 24 -5.13 9.94 -7.58
CA MET A 24 -5.64 11.30 -7.71
C MET A 24 -5.94 11.59 -9.18
N GLY A 25 -7.22 11.74 -9.50
CA GLY A 25 -7.73 12.11 -10.82
C GLY A 25 -7.96 13.61 -11.00
N TYR A 26 -7.89 14.40 -9.92
CA TYR A 26 -8.25 15.82 -9.83
C TYR A 26 -9.66 16.13 -10.38
N LEU A 27 -10.62 15.22 -10.14
CA LEU A 27 -11.95 15.27 -10.77
C LEU A 27 -12.78 16.50 -10.34
N ASN A 28 -12.50 17.04 -9.15
CA ASN A 28 -13.22 18.17 -8.56
C ASN A 28 -12.43 19.49 -8.59
N ASP A 29 -11.27 19.53 -9.27
CA ASP A 29 -10.47 20.75 -9.39
C ASP A 29 -10.61 21.38 -10.79
N PHE A 30 -11.43 22.42 -10.89
CA PHE A 30 -11.62 23.17 -12.14
C PHE A 30 -10.36 23.89 -12.65
N LYS A 31 -9.30 24.00 -11.84
CA LYS A 31 -8.01 24.60 -12.23
C LYS A 31 -7.05 23.58 -12.83
N GLN A 32 -7.33 22.29 -12.68
CA GLN A 32 -6.46 21.22 -13.15
C GLN A 32 -7.17 20.37 -14.19
N LYS A 33 -6.40 19.86 -15.15
CA LYS A 33 -6.93 18.88 -16.08
C LYS A 33 -7.01 17.54 -15.34
N SER A 34 -8.16 16.86 -15.47
CA SER A 34 -8.30 15.54 -14.90
C SER A 34 -7.25 14.57 -15.48
N ILE A 35 -6.74 13.72 -14.61
CA ILE A 35 -5.83 12.64 -14.98
C ILE A 35 -6.70 11.40 -15.22
N PRO A 36 -6.81 10.92 -16.47
CA PRO A 36 -7.58 9.71 -16.76
C PRO A 36 -6.85 8.49 -16.19
N CYS A 37 -7.61 7.44 -15.88
CA CYS A 37 -7.07 6.12 -15.52
C CYS A 37 -6.19 6.09 -14.25
N PHE A 38 -6.27 7.10 -13.38
CA PHE A 38 -5.59 7.13 -12.08
C PHE A 38 -5.94 5.92 -11.20
N ASP A 39 -7.13 5.38 -11.39
CA ASP A 39 -7.65 4.17 -10.75
C ASP A 39 -7.01 2.90 -11.30
N HIS A 40 -6.83 2.81 -12.61
CA HIS A 40 -6.15 1.69 -13.26
C HIS A 40 -4.72 1.51 -12.76
N ASP A 41 -3.99 2.61 -12.53
CA ASP A 41 -2.64 2.55 -11.97
C ASP A 41 -2.65 1.96 -10.55
N VAL A 42 -3.56 2.44 -9.70
CA VAL A 42 -3.68 1.98 -8.32
C VAL A 42 -4.13 0.53 -8.24
N PHE A 43 -5.19 0.15 -8.96
CA PHE A 43 -5.68 -1.23 -8.95
C PHE A 43 -4.69 -2.20 -9.59
N GLY A 44 -4.01 -1.80 -10.67
CA GLY A 44 -2.96 -2.62 -11.29
C GLY A 44 -1.81 -2.91 -10.34
N VAL A 45 -1.35 -1.91 -9.58
CA VAL A 45 -0.30 -2.12 -8.55
C VAL A 45 -0.83 -2.94 -7.39
N LYS A 46 -2.06 -2.70 -6.93
CA LYS A 46 -2.71 -3.49 -5.87
C LYS A 46 -2.74 -4.97 -6.23
N ASP A 47 -3.29 -5.31 -7.39
CA ASP A 47 -3.42 -6.69 -7.84
C ASP A 47 -2.03 -7.33 -7.99
N PHE A 48 -1.06 -6.60 -8.54
CA PHE A 48 0.31 -7.07 -8.66
C PHE A 48 0.96 -7.39 -7.31
N ILE A 49 0.81 -6.55 -6.28
CA ILE A 49 1.43 -6.81 -4.96
C ILE A 49 0.70 -7.87 -4.15
N GLU A 50 -0.60 -8.03 -4.35
CA GLU A 50 -1.38 -9.12 -3.77
C GLU A 50 -0.93 -10.45 -4.38
N GLU A 51 -0.89 -10.55 -5.71
CA GLU A 51 -0.56 -11.79 -6.41
C GLU A 51 0.93 -12.18 -6.30
N ARG A 52 1.84 -11.22 -6.54
CA ARG A 52 3.27 -11.52 -6.66
C ARG A 52 4.03 -11.40 -5.35
N TYR A 53 3.56 -10.55 -4.46
CA TYR A 53 4.21 -10.29 -3.18
C TYR A 53 3.39 -10.75 -1.99
N ALA A 54 2.23 -11.38 -2.18
CA ALA A 54 1.40 -11.91 -1.10
C ALA A 54 1.09 -10.87 -0.02
N PHE A 55 0.85 -9.61 -0.42
CA PHE A 55 0.26 -8.63 0.48
C PHE A 55 -1.15 -9.09 0.82
N ASN A 56 -1.52 -8.99 2.11
CA ASN A 56 -2.89 -9.25 2.52
C ASN A 56 -3.76 -8.03 2.11
N PRO A 57 -4.87 -8.22 1.37
CA PRO A 57 -5.75 -7.12 0.97
C PRO A 57 -6.22 -6.26 2.15
N ASN A 58 -6.42 -6.86 3.33
CA ASN A 58 -6.84 -6.15 4.54
C ASN A 58 -5.74 -5.22 5.12
N ASN A 59 -4.50 -5.34 4.64
CA ASN A 59 -3.36 -4.50 5.03
C ASN A 59 -3.03 -3.44 3.97
N ILE A 60 -3.81 -3.35 2.89
CA ILE A 60 -3.66 -2.35 1.84
C ILE A 60 -4.76 -1.31 2.02
N GLN A 61 -4.36 -0.08 2.33
CA GLN A 61 -5.26 1.06 2.37
C GLN A 61 -5.24 1.76 1.01
N VAL A 62 -6.41 2.15 0.50
CA VAL A 62 -6.55 2.82 -0.79
C VAL A 62 -7.37 4.10 -0.61
N MET A 63 -6.90 5.18 -1.24
CA MET A 63 -7.57 6.49 -1.24
C MET A 63 -7.73 6.99 -2.67
N PHE A 64 -8.91 7.54 -2.96
CA PHE A 64 -9.24 8.18 -4.23
C PHE A 64 -9.97 9.50 -3.99
N ASP A 65 -9.75 10.47 -4.87
CA ASP A 65 -10.47 11.75 -4.91
C ASP A 65 -11.76 11.68 -5.74
N ALA A 66 -12.17 10.47 -6.09
CA ALA A 66 -13.36 10.13 -6.84
C ALA A 66 -14.47 9.63 -5.92
N ASP A 67 -15.61 10.33 -5.91
CA ASP A 67 -16.74 10.04 -5.01
C ASP A 67 -17.32 8.63 -5.19
N TYR A 68 -17.14 8.02 -6.37
CA TYR A 68 -17.68 6.69 -6.69
C TYR A 68 -16.89 5.52 -6.09
N TYR A 69 -15.69 5.75 -5.51
CA TYR A 69 -14.95 4.72 -4.78
C TYR A 69 -15.29 4.67 -3.29
N PHE A 70 -16.05 5.63 -2.76
CA PHE A 70 -16.43 5.70 -1.34
C PHE A 70 -15.23 5.58 -0.37
N THR A 71 -14.05 6.08 -0.78
CA THR A 71 -12.84 6.13 0.04
C THR A 71 -12.67 7.50 0.69
N GLU A 72 -11.81 7.58 1.71
CA GLU A 72 -11.36 8.87 2.24
C GLU A 72 -10.64 9.67 1.14
N ASN A 73 -11.04 10.94 0.96
CA ASN A 73 -10.45 11.82 -0.04
C ASN A 73 -8.96 12.07 0.29
N PRO A 74 -8.02 11.89 -0.66
CA PRO A 74 -6.58 12.07 -0.44
C PRO A 74 -6.15 13.54 -0.35
N THR A 75 -6.69 14.26 0.64
CA THR A 75 -6.15 15.58 1.02
C THR A 75 -4.74 15.42 1.61
N ALA A 76 -3.97 16.51 1.63
CA ALA A 76 -2.62 16.50 2.22
C ALA A 76 -2.63 16.01 3.68
N GLU A 77 -3.60 16.45 4.47
CA GLU A 77 -3.79 16.02 5.87
C GLU A 77 -4.12 14.53 5.96
N ASN A 78 -5.06 14.03 5.15
CA ASN A 78 -5.47 12.63 5.20
C ASN A 78 -4.33 11.71 4.76
N VAL A 79 -3.63 12.04 3.65
CA VAL A 79 -2.47 11.26 3.19
C VAL A 79 -1.37 11.24 4.26
N TYR A 80 -1.08 12.37 4.89
CA TYR A 80 -0.10 12.45 5.98
C TYR A 80 -0.51 11.56 7.17
N ASN A 81 -1.77 11.64 7.59
CA ASN A 81 -2.29 10.83 8.71
C ASN A 81 -2.22 9.33 8.39
N ARG A 82 -2.53 8.92 7.16
CA ARG A 82 -2.43 7.51 6.72
C ARG A 82 -1.00 7.02 6.62
N LEU A 83 -0.09 7.84 6.11
CA LEU A 83 1.34 7.52 6.11
C LEU A 83 1.88 7.37 7.54
N LEU A 84 1.51 8.28 8.43
CA LEU A 84 1.91 8.22 9.83
C LEU A 84 1.37 6.95 10.50
N GLU A 85 0.10 6.60 10.28
CA GLU A 85 -0.51 5.37 10.78
C GLU A 85 0.23 4.12 10.29
N LEU A 86 0.52 4.06 8.98
CA LEU A 86 1.27 2.97 8.34
C LEU A 86 2.63 2.76 9.01
N VAL A 87 3.37 3.85 9.25
CA VAL A 87 4.70 3.82 9.86
C VAL A 87 4.64 3.48 11.36
N LEU A 88 3.75 4.10 12.13
CA LEU A 88 3.66 3.91 13.59
C LEU A 88 3.27 2.47 13.97
N GLN A 89 2.46 1.84 13.14
CA GLN A 89 2.03 0.45 13.37
C GLN A 89 3.04 -0.57 12.79
N SER A 90 4.15 -0.11 12.21
CA SER A 90 5.18 -0.99 11.64
C SER A 90 6.17 -1.49 12.68
N LYS A 91 6.63 -2.72 12.49
CA LYS A 91 7.62 -3.39 13.34
C LYS A 91 8.87 -3.71 12.53
N TYR A 92 9.97 -3.97 13.21
CA TYR A 92 11.20 -4.46 12.57
C TYR A 92 10.90 -5.70 11.73
N GLY A 93 11.36 -5.69 10.47
CA GLY A 93 11.10 -6.77 9.50
C GLY A 93 9.80 -6.64 8.71
N ASN A 94 8.98 -5.60 8.94
CA ASN A 94 7.84 -5.30 8.08
C ASN A 94 8.30 -4.77 6.70
N THR A 95 7.43 -4.92 5.71
CA THR A 95 7.57 -4.28 4.39
C THR A 95 6.45 -3.27 4.22
N LEU A 96 6.82 -2.04 3.83
CA LEU A 96 5.91 -0.93 3.52
C LEU A 96 6.02 -0.55 2.05
#